data_AF-A0A226DS38-F1
#
_entry.id   AF-A0A226DS38-F1
#
_cell.length_a   1.000
_cell.length_b   1.000
_cell.length_c   1.000
_cell.angle_alpha   90.00
_cell.angle_beta   90.00
_cell.angle_gamma   90.00
#
_symmetry.space_group_name_H-M   'P 1'
#
loop_
_entity.id
_entity.type
_entity.pdbx_description
1 polymer ?
#
loop_
_entity_poly.entity_id
_entity_poly.type
_entity_poly.pdbx_seq_one_letter_code
_entity_poly.pdbx_strand_id
1 'polypeptide(L)'
;MTLYAKFYQFIIGVNEVNILMESHAIYVDWEWINWISMELQKMRQSILEPRQTPDQLQRHKLMVKICTYVLQYLAINLAQVYLGMATTPLFGQLDTGYFLMRAISPTWPTTWHGMAVRLAVTVLFGYHWFFVAVTIFTAVLIVIRTSTELMRVLEEGTKPCKMEYDCLRILAFRSNDVGRWVIGTGLVVISIQFVVSVNVSLKFRGKMPLMVYVMFPLAAGLLVVVAVVLVSFGGREMTRSKMYVAKWSALAKSGGEGGEGRKYEIRVWRAVQPVGVEVGSFGCFEKMSILSLFEVWIDQSIALLLV
;
A
#
# COMPACT_ATOMS: atom_id res chain seq x y z
N MET A 1 3.76 -31.45 19.31
CA MET A 1 3.82 -30.22 18.51
C MET A 1 3.97 -30.63 17.04
N THR A 2 3.01 -30.30 16.18
CA THR A 2 2.92 -30.82 14.80
C THR A 2 4.00 -30.21 13.89
N LEU A 3 4.36 -30.91 12.80
CA LEU A 3 5.31 -30.43 11.78
C LEU A 3 4.93 -29.03 11.24
N TYR A 4 3.64 -28.79 11.07
CA TYR A 4 3.08 -27.50 10.65
C TYR A 4 3.41 -26.37 11.62
N ALA A 5 3.36 -26.61 12.93
CA ALA A 5 3.71 -25.59 13.93
C ALA A 5 5.20 -25.20 13.88
N LYS A 6 6.08 -26.17 13.59
CA LYS A 6 7.53 -25.91 13.46
C LYS A 6 7.87 -25.16 12.17
N PHE A 7 7.27 -25.56 11.04
CA PHE A 7 7.46 -24.88 9.76
C PHE A 7 6.97 -23.43 9.79
N TYR A 8 5.83 -23.17 10.42
CA TYR A 8 5.31 -21.81 10.59
C TYR A 8 6.15 -20.95 11.56
N GLN A 9 6.68 -21.53 12.64
CA GLN A 9 7.60 -20.83 13.53
C GLN A 9 8.92 -20.45 12.84
N PHE A 10 9.39 -21.26 11.90
CA PHE A 10 10.54 -20.92 11.05
C PHE A 10 10.24 -19.72 10.14
N ILE A 11 9.06 -19.70 9.52
CA ILE A 11 8.62 -18.54 8.70
C ILE A 11 8.60 -17.26 9.54
N ILE A 12 8.08 -17.31 10.78
CA ILE A 12 8.11 -16.15 11.69
C ILE A 12 9.53 -15.77 12.05
N GLY A 13 10.38 -16.73 12.43
CA GLY A 13 11.77 -16.42 12.79
C GLY A 13 12.51 -15.72 11.66
N VAL A 14 12.28 -16.15 10.41
CA VAL A 14 12.79 -15.49 9.21
C VAL A 14 12.15 -14.11 9.02
N ASN A 15 10.85 -13.96 9.26
CA ASN A 15 10.16 -12.68 9.15
C ASN A 15 10.65 -11.67 10.19
N GLU A 16 10.76 -12.06 11.47
CA GLU A 16 11.25 -11.22 12.57
C GLU A 16 12.71 -10.79 12.35
N VAL A 17 13.56 -11.68 11.83
CA VAL A 17 14.94 -11.33 11.44
C VAL A 17 14.94 -10.36 10.25
N ASN A 18 14.10 -10.59 9.25
CA ASN A 18 13.91 -9.65 8.14
C ASN A 18 13.38 -8.32 8.65
N ILE A 19 12.51 -8.30 9.65
CA ILE A 19 11.91 -7.08 10.18
C ILE A 19 12.89 -6.28 11.05
N LEU A 20 13.79 -6.92 11.80
CA LEU A 20 14.90 -6.22 12.47
C LEU A 20 15.83 -5.57 11.43
N MET A 21 16.09 -6.28 10.34
CA MET A 21 16.81 -5.74 9.17
C MET A 21 16.02 -4.63 8.47
N GLU A 22 14.70 -4.76 8.31
CA GLU A 22 13.80 -3.77 7.72
C GLU A 22 13.61 -2.56 8.64
N SER A 23 13.65 -2.71 9.96
CA SER A 23 13.54 -1.61 10.92
C SER A 23 14.79 -0.74 10.89
N HIS A 24 15.96 -1.39 10.78
CA HIS A 24 17.22 -0.71 10.50
C HIS A 24 17.23 -0.15 9.07
N ALA A 25 16.63 -0.85 8.11
CA ALA A 25 16.44 -0.36 6.77
C ALA A 25 15.52 0.85 6.77
N ILE A 26 14.44 0.92 7.55
CA ILE A 26 13.49 2.05 7.63
C ILE A 26 14.15 3.32 8.17
N TYR A 27 15.05 3.19 9.15
CA TYR A 27 15.88 4.30 9.61
C TYR A 27 16.91 4.76 8.56
N VAL A 28 17.31 3.90 7.63
CA VAL A 28 18.09 4.28 6.45
C VAL A 28 17.16 4.68 5.28
N ASP A 29 15.93 4.19 5.28
CA ASP A 29 14.97 4.31 4.19
C ASP A 29 14.20 5.60 4.32
N TRP A 30 14.15 6.29 5.46
CA TRP A 30 13.62 7.65 5.48
C TRP A 30 14.49 8.56 4.60
N GLU A 31 15.82 8.36 4.58
CA GLU A 31 16.73 9.06 3.68
C GLU A 31 16.48 8.62 2.23
N TRP A 32 16.29 7.32 1.98
CA TRP A 32 15.95 6.83 0.65
C TRP A 32 14.59 7.30 0.16
N ILE A 33 13.55 7.29 0.99
CA ILE A 33 12.19 7.75 0.71
C ILE A 33 12.23 9.25 0.40
N ASN A 34 12.98 10.01 1.22
CA ASN A 34 13.16 11.43 0.99
C ASN A 34 13.92 11.66 -0.33
N TRP A 35 14.95 10.86 -0.60
CA TRP A 35 15.70 10.87 -1.85
C TRP A 35 14.83 10.50 -3.06
N ILE A 36 14.01 9.45 -2.98
CA ILE A 36 13.04 9.02 -4.00
C ILE A 36 12.06 10.15 -4.28
N SER A 37 11.51 10.77 -3.23
CA SER A 37 10.64 11.94 -3.37
C SER A 37 11.34 13.11 -4.06
N MET A 38 12.60 13.40 -3.70
CA MET A 38 13.41 14.42 -4.38
C MET A 38 13.69 14.07 -5.84
N GLU A 39 14.01 12.82 -6.17
CA GLU A 39 14.28 12.39 -7.55
C GLU A 39 13.02 12.36 -8.40
N LEU A 40 11.86 12.01 -7.82
CA LEU A 40 10.55 12.18 -8.47
C LEU A 40 10.25 13.66 -8.75
N GLN A 41 10.61 14.56 -7.82
CA GLN A 41 10.50 16.01 -8.04
C GLN A 41 11.47 16.54 -9.11
N LYS A 42 12.68 15.98 -9.19
CA LYS A 42 13.64 16.30 -10.28
C LYS A 42 13.18 15.74 -11.62
N MET A 43 12.60 14.55 -11.66
CA MET A 43 11.97 14.01 -12.86
C MET A 43 10.84 14.91 -13.35
N ARG A 44 9.99 15.41 -12.43
CA ARG A 44 9.00 16.45 -12.75
C ARG A 44 9.65 17.64 -13.46
N GLN A 45 10.74 18.19 -12.93
CA GLN A 45 11.43 19.33 -13.55
C GLN A 45 11.98 18.98 -14.95
N SER A 46 12.55 17.78 -15.12
CA SER A 46 13.13 17.34 -16.40
C SER A 46 12.12 16.97 -17.49
N ILE A 47 10.90 16.57 -17.10
CA ILE A 47 9.80 16.22 -18.03
C ILE A 47 9.14 17.50 -18.58
N LEU A 48 9.17 18.60 -17.81
CA LEU A 48 8.59 19.89 -18.16
C LEU A 48 9.48 20.71 -19.14
N GLU A 49 10.68 20.26 -19.48
CA GLU A 49 11.57 20.97 -20.41
C GLU A 49 11.46 20.42 -21.86
N PRO A 50 11.12 21.27 -22.85
CA PRO A 50 10.76 20.83 -24.21
C PRO A 50 11.94 20.51 -25.14
N ARG A 51 13.19 20.57 -24.68
CA ARG A 51 14.38 20.18 -25.47
C ARG A 51 15.32 19.33 -24.63
N GLN A 52 15.26 18.02 -24.84
CA GLN A 52 16.20 17.10 -24.22
C GLN A 52 17.41 16.88 -25.15
N THR A 53 18.59 17.29 -24.68
CA THR A 53 19.86 16.87 -25.27
C THR A 53 20.00 15.34 -25.18
N PRO A 54 20.85 14.69 -26.00
CA PRO A 54 21.10 13.26 -25.91
C PRO A 54 21.48 12.80 -24.49
N ASP A 55 22.26 13.63 -23.78
CA ASP A 55 22.64 13.40 -22.39
C ASP A 55 21.45 13.48 -21.42
N GLN A 56 20.53 14.43 -21.63
CA GLN A 56 19.30 14.53 -20.85
C GLN A 56 18.39 13.32 -21.07
N LEU A 57 18.30 12.82 -22.31
CA LEU A 57 17.55 11.60 -22.64
C LEU A 57 18.17 10.36 -21.97
N GLN A 58 19.50 10.24 -21.93
CA GLN A 58 20.18 9.14 -21.26
C GLN A 58 19.99 9.18 -19.74
N ARG A 59 20.08 10.37 -19.13
CA ARG A 59 19.77 10.57 -17.70
C ARG A 59 18.31 10.23 -17.40
N HIS A 60 17.38 10.64 -18.26
CA HIS A 60 15.96 10.31 -18.10
C HIS A 60 15.74 8.79 -18.14
N LYS A 61 16.34 8.08 -19.10
CA LYS A 61 16.27 6.60 -19.17
C LYS A 61 16.85 5.94 -17.91
N LEU A 62 17.95 6.47 -17.37
CA LEU A 62 18.54 5.97 -16.13
C LEU A 62 17.60 6.19 -14.93
N MET A 63 17.03 7.39 -14.81
CA MET A 63 16.07 7.72 -13.74
C MET A 63 14.84 6.84 -13.77
N VAL A 64 14.24 6.63 -14.96
CA VAL A 64 13.10 5.72 -15.10
C VAL A 64 13.44 4.30 -14.66
N LYS A 65 14.64 3.80 -14.98
CA LYS A 65 15.12 2.49 -14.51
C LYS A 65 15.25 2.44 -12.99
N ILE A 66 15.88 3.46 -12.39
CA ILE A 66 16.05 3.57 -10.93
C ILE A 66 14.68 3.59 -10.23
N CYS A 67 13.75 4.43 -10.70
CA CYS A 67 12.42 4.51 -10.10
C CYS A 67 11.61 3.23 -10.28
N THR A 68 11.77 2.54 -11.41
CA THR A 68 11.14 1.22 -11.62
C THR A 68 11.68 0.19 -10.63
N TYR A 69 13.00 0.16 -10.43
CA TYR A 69 13.64 -0.72 -9.44
C TYR A 69 13.15 -0.41 -8.03
N VAL A 70 13.10 0.87 -7.66
CA VAL A 70 12.57 1.33 -6.36
C VAL A 70 11.11 0.91 -6.16
N LEU A 71 10.26 1.11 -7.17
CA LEU A 71 8.85 0.70 -7.10
C LEU A 71 8.71 -0.81 -6.90
N GLN A 72 9.53 -1.61 -7.58
CA GLN A 72 9.56 -3.07 -7.41
C GLN A 72 10.02 -3.47 -6.01
N TYR A 73 11.09 -2.83 -5.51
CA TYR A 73 11.57 -3.05 -4.15
C TYR A 73 10.50 -2.71 -3.11
N LEU A 74 9.87 -1.53 -3.21
CA LEU A 74 8.79 -1.12 -2.31
C LEU A 74 7.59 -2.07 -2.37
N ALA A 75 7.22 -2.54 -3.56
CA ALA A 75 6.12 -3.48 -3.72
C ALA A 75 6.41 -4.85 -3.09
N ILE A 76 7.63 -5.38 -3.25
CA ILE A 76 8.05 -6.64 -2.63
C ILE A 76 8.06 -6.52 -1.10
N ASN A 77 8.66 -5.45 -0.56
CA ASN A 77 8.65 -5.21 0.88
C ASN A 77 7.22 -5.07 1.41
N LEU A 78 6.37 -4.28 0.73
CA LEU A 78 4.98 -4.12 1.15
C LEU A 78 4.20 -5.44 1.11
N ALA A 79 4.47 -6.32 0.14
CA ALA A 79 3.89 -7.65 0.08
C ALA A 79 4.36 -8.55 1.24
N GLN A 80 5.65 -8.51 1.60
CA GLN A 80 6.21 -9.25 2.74
C GLN A 80 5.57 -8.78 4.06
N VAL A 81 5.45 -7.47 4.22
CA VAL A 81 4.84 -6.81 5.38
C VAL A 81 3.35 -7.17 5.51
N TYR A 82 2.59 -7.19 4.40
CA TYR A 82 1.20 -7.68 4.39
C TYR A 82 1.09 -9.16 4.73
N LEU A 83 1.99 -10.01 4.23
CA LEU A 83 2.03 -11.44 4.57
C LEU A 83 2.34 -11.63 6.06
N GLY A 84 3.25 -10.82 6.61
CA GLY A 84 3.52 -10.73 8.04
C GLY A 84 2.24 -10.44 8.82
N MET A 85 1.52 -9.36 8.48
CA MET A 85 0.24 -8.99 9.11
C MET A 85 -0.84 -10.05 8.97
N ALA A 86 -0.95 -10.73 7.83
CA ALA A 86 -1.97 -11.75 7.61
C ALA A 86 -1.76 -12.98 8.50
N THR A 87 -0.50 -13.31 8.77
CA THR A 87 -0.13 -14.53 9.50
C THR A 87 -0.05 -14.32 11.01
N THR A 88 0.21 -13.10 11.49
CA THR A 88 0.39 -12.86 12.93
C THR A 88 -0.83 -13.10 13.83
N PRO A 89 -2.09 -12.85 13.40
CA PRO A 89 -3.27 -13.13 14.22
C PRO A 89 -3.47 -14.63 14.53
N LEU A 90 -2.93 -15.53 13.70
CA LEU A 90 -2.89 -16.98 14.01
C LEU A 90 -2.10 -17.28 15.29
N PHE A 91 -1.24 -16.34 15.70
CA PHE A 91 -0.45 -16.37 16.93
C PHE A 91 -1.09 -15.55 18.06
N GLY A 92 -2.03 -14.65 17.80
CA GLY A 92 -2.70 -13.87 18.86
C GLY A 92 -3.61 -14.71 19.77
N GLN A 93 -4.15 -15.81 19.25
CA GLN A 93 -4.92 -16.77 20.04
C GLN A 93 -4.06 -17.70 20.91
N LEU A 94 -2.76 -17.78 20.62
CA LEU A 94 -1.82 -18.65 21.30
C LEU A 94 -0.83 -17.74 22.02
N ASP A 95 -0.77 -17.75 23.36
CA ASP A 95 0.33 -17.07 24.06
C ASP A 95 1.67 -17.59 23.51
N THR A 96 2.24 -16.89 22.54
CA THR A 96 3.29 -17.46 21.68
C THR A 96 4.57 -17.59 22.48
N GLY A 97 4.80 -16.65 23.41
CA GLY A 97 5.79 -16.80 24.46
C GLY A 97 5.57 -18.07 25.27
N TYR A 98 4.34 -18.34 25.74
CA TYR A 98 4.03 -19.57 26.48
C TYR A 98 4.33 -20.83 25.66
N PHE A 99 3.95 -20.91 24.40
CA PHE A 99 4.19 -22.10 23.57
C PHE A 99 5.66 -22.29 23.22
N LEU A 100 6.39 -21.22 22.88
CA LEU A 100 7.84 -21.27 22.63
C LEU A 100 8.58 -21.75 23.89
N MET A 101 8.22 -21.18 25.04
CA MET A 101 8.86 -21.54 26.31
C MET A 101 8.47 -22.94 26.78
N ARG A 102 7.21 -23.36 26.56
CA ARG A 102 6.74 -24.72 26.86
C ARG A 102 7.43 -25.78 26.00
N ALA A 103 7.84 -25.43 24.78
CA ALA A 103 8.63 -26.31 23.92
C ALA A 103 10.05 -26.53 24.45
N ILE A 104 10.61 -25.56 25.17
CA ILE A 104 11.94 -25.66 25.80
C ILE A 104 11.83 -26.36 27.16
N SER A 105 10.85 -25.96 27.99
CA SER A 105 10.63 -26.54 29.31
C SER A 105 9.14 -26.45 29.69
N PRO A 106 8.48 -27.57 30.07
CA PRO A 106 7.05 -27.57 30.40
C PRO A 106 6.67 -26.70 31.60
N THR A 107 7.57 -26.54 32.58
CA THR A 107 7.31 -25.85 33.85
C THR A 107 7.82 -24.42 33.88
N TRP A 108 8.74 -24.07 32.99
CA TRP A 108 9.32 -22.73 32.95
C TRP A 108 8.30 -21.60 32.69
N PRO A 109 7.30 -21.74 31.78
CA PRO A 109 6.31 -20.69 31.50
C PRO A 109 5.47 -20.24 32.70
N THR A 110 5.37 -21.08 33.74
CA THR A 110 4.62 -20.80 34.97
C THR A 110 5.50 -20.26 36.10
N THR A 111 6.82 -20.25 35.93
CA THR A 111 7.73 -19.57 36.88
C THR A 111 7.64 -18.06 36.72
N TRP A 112 8.00 -17.30 37.75
CA TRP A 112 7.99 -15.83 37.68
C TRP A 112 8.90 -15.29 36.57
N HIS A 113 10.11 -15.86 36.40
CA HIS A 113 11.02 -15.51 35.30
C HIS A 113 10.36 -15.81 33.96
N GLY A 114 9.68 -16.96 33.86
CA GLY A 114 9.02 -17.34 32.63
C GLY A 114 7.84 -16.44 32.28
N MET A 115 7.08 -15.98 33.28
CA MET A 115 6.04 -14.96 33.09
C MET A 115 6.62 -13.63 32.61
N ALA A 116 7.76 -13.21 33.15
CA ALA A 116 8.45 -11.98 32.71
C ALA A 116 8.89 -12.08 31.24
N VAL A 117 9.46 -13.22 30.82
CA VAL A 117 9.84 -13.46 29.42
C VAL A 117 8.61 -13.53 28.51
N ARG A 118 7.53 -14.21 28.93
CA ARG A 118 6.25 -14.24 28.18
C ARG A 118 5.69 -12.84 27.95
N LEU A 119 5.74 -11.99 28.97
CA LEU A 119 5.31 -10.60 28.87
C LEU A 119 6.18 -9.83 27.88
N ALA A 120 7.51 -9.94 28.00
CA ALA A 120 8.45 -9.29 27.07
C ALA A 120 8.20 -9.72 25.62
N VAL A 121 8.04 -11.02 25.37
CA VAL A 121 7.73 -11.56 24.04
C VAL A 121 6.39 -11.03 23.52
N THR A 122 5.35 -11.00 24.37
CA THR A 122 4.03 -10.47 23.99
C THR A 122 4.08 -8.99 23.65
N VAL A 123 4.85 -8.20 24.40
CA VAL A 123 5.06 -6.77 24.13
C VAL A 123 5.80 -6.56 22.81
N LEU A 124 6.85 -7.35 22.55
CA LEU A 124 7.60 -7.28 21.30
C LEU A 124 6.71 -7.61 20.08
N PHE A 125 5.92 -8.69 20.15
CA PHE A 125 4.97 -9.03 19.09
C PHE A 125 3.86 -7.97 18.91
N GLY A 126 3.34 -7.42 20.01
CA GLY A 126 2.35 -6.34 19.93
C GLY A 126 2.92 -5.06 19.31
N TYR A 127 4.15 -4.69 19.68
CA TYR A 127 4.87 -3.58 19.08
C TYR A 127 5.14 -3.82 17.59
N HIS A 128 5.53 -5.05 17.23
CA HIS A 128 5.76 -5.46 15.86
C HIS A 128 4.53 -5.21 14.97
N TRP A 129 3.33 -5.60 15.41
CA TRP A 129 2.09 -5.35 14.64
C TRP A 129 1.83 -3.87 14.37
N PHE A 130 2.05 -3.04 15.38
CA PHE A 130 1.85 -1.61 15.25
C PHE A 130 2.90 -0.99 14.34
N PHE A 131 4.17 -1.37 14.50
CA PHE A 131 5.26 -0.91 13.64
C PHE A 131 5.01 -1.25 12.18
N VAL A 132 4.65 -2.50 11.88
CA VAL A 132 4.33 -2.96 10.53
C VAL A 132 3.15 -2.18 9.93
N ALA A 133 2.10 -1.92 10.72
CA ALA A 133 0.97 -1.09 10.28
C ALA A 133 1.38 0.36 9.99
N VAL A 134 2.29 0.95 10.78
CA VAL A 134 2.85 2.29 10.54
C VAL A 134 3.71 2.33 9.27
N THR A 135 4.49 1.29 9.01
CA THR A 135 5.29 1.17 7.77
C THR A 135 4.38 1.11 6.54
N ILE A 136 3.34 0.29 6.57
CA ILE A 136 2.32 0.24 5.50
C ILE A 136 1.70 1.62 5.30
N PHE A 137 1.28 2.28 6.39
CA PHE A 137 0.66 3.60 6.34
C PHE A 137 1.57 4.64 5.71
N THR A 138 2.84 4.68 6.11
CA THR A 138 3.82 5.63 5.58
C THR A 138 4.09 5.36 4.09
N ALA A 139 4.30 4.10 3.70
CA ALA A 139 4.52 3.72 2.31
C ALA A 139 3.34 4.12 1.41
N VAL A 140 2.11 3.84 1.85
CA VAL A 140 0.89 4.19 1.12
C VAL A 140 0.73 5.71 0.99
N LEU A 141 1.00 6.47 2.06
CA LEU A 141 0.95 7.93 2.01
C LEU A 141 1.94 8.52 1.00
N ILE A 142 3.16 7.98 0.92
CA ILE A 142 4.17 8.44 -0.04
C ILE A 142 3.69 8.20 -1.46
N VAL A 143 3.26 6.97 -1.77
CA VAL A 143 2.78 6.59 -3.11
C VAL A 143 1.62 7.50 -3.54
N ILE A 144 0.65 7.69 -2.66
CA ILE A 144 -0.55 8.50 -2.93
C ILE A 144 -0.22 9.99 -3.07
N ARG A 145 0.63 10.52 -2.18
CA ARG A 145 1.03 11.92 -2.24
C ARG A 145 1.73 12.21 -3.56
N THR A 146 2.65 11.33 -3.97
CA THR A 146 3.34 11.45 -5.25
C THR A 146 2.36 11.40 -6.42
N SER A 147 1.46 10.40 -6.48
CA SER A 147 0.51 10.29 -7.61
C SER A 147 -0.43 11.49 -7.68
N THR A 148 -0.94 11.95 -6.53
CA THR A 148 -1.89 13.05 -6.42
C THR A 148 -1.26 14.38 -6.83
N GLU A 149 -0.03 14.67 -6.41
CA GLU A 149 0.69 15.89 -6.79
C GLU A 149 1.04 15.90 -8.29
N LEU A 150 1.43 14.76 -8.85
CA LEU A 150 1.70 14.64 -10.29
C LEU A 150 0.44 14.94 -11.13
N MET A 151 -0.72 14.41 -10.73
CA MET A 151 -1.99 14.67 -11.42
C MET A 151 -2.50 16.10 -11.20
N ARG A 152 -2.25 16.69 -10.03
CA ARG A 152 -2.59 18.09 -9.76
C ARG A 152 -1.84 19.04 -10.67
N VAL A 153 -0.54 18.81 -10.92
CA VAL A 153 0.27 19.64 -11.83
C VAL A 153 -0.27 19.60 -13.26
N LEU A 154 -0.72 18.45 -13.73
CA LEU A 154 -1.38 18.34 -15.05
C LEU A 154 -2.69 19.13 -15.12
N GLU A 155 -3.45 19.16 -14.03
CA GLU A 155 -4.74 19.86 -13.96
C GLU A 155 -4.56 21.38 -13.95
N GLU A 156 -3.56 21.88 -13.22
CA GLU A 156 -3.21 23.31 -13.14
C GLU A 156 -2.57 23.86 -14.43
N GLY A 157 -2.10 22.98 -15.33
CA GLY A 157 -1.56 23.36 -16.63
C GLY A 157 -2.58 24.10 -17.51
N THR A 158 -2.19 25.27 -18.03
CA THR A 158 -3.04 26.12 -18.87
C THR A 158 -3.33 25.51 -20.25
N LYS A 159 -2.44 24.64 -20.75
CA LYS A 159 -2.61 23.89 -22.02
C LYS A 159 -2.31 22.41 -21.80
N PRO A 160 -3.13 21.48 -22.33
CA PRO A 160 -2.82 20.05 -22.27
C PRO A 160 -1.56 19.74 -23.10
N CYS A 161 -0.56 19.13 -22.47
CA CYS A 161 0.69 18.72 -23.11
C CYS A 161 0.74 17.19 -23.24
N LYS A 162 0.89 16.70 -24.48
CA LYS A 162 0.71 15.25 -24.76
C LYS A 162 1.87 14.47 -24.19
N MET A 163 3.07 15.02 -24.33
CA MET A 163 4.30 14.41 -23.84
C MET A 163 4.27 14.28 -22.31
N GLU A 164 3.82 15.32 -21.59
CA GLU A 164 3.67 15.28 -20.13
C GLU A 164 2.66 14.22 -19.69
N TYR A 165 1.50 14.18 -20.34
CA TYR A 165 0.47 13.19 -20.04
C TYR A 165 0.93 11.75 -20.38
N ASP A 166 1.61 11.55 -21.51
CA ASP A 166 2.15 10.24 -21.92
C ASP A 166 3.22 9.74 -20.92
N CYS A 167 4.11 10.62 -20.45
CA CYS A 167 5.08 10.28 -19.40
C CYS A 167 4.38 9.84 -18.10
N LEU A 168 3.36 10.59 -17.67
CA LEU A 168 2.60 10.26 -16.46
C LEU A 168 1.79 8.99 -16.61
N ARG A 169 1.20 8.75 -17.80
CA ARG A 169 0.53 7.49 -18.11
C ARG A 169 1.50 6.31 -18.08
N ILE A 170 2.70 6.43 -18.64
CA ILE A 170 3.71 5.37 -18.60
C ILE A 170 4.11 5.09 -17.14
N LEU A 171 4.33 6.14 -16.34
CA LEU A 171 4.67 6.00 -14.93
C LEU A 171 3.54 5.30 -14.16
N ALA A 172 2.30 5.75 -14.32
CA ALA A 172 1.15 5.16 -13.66
C ALA A 172 0.89 3.71 -14.11
N PHE A 173 1.06 3.41 -15.40
CA PHE A 173 0.97 2.03 -15.92
C PHE A 173 2.04 1.12 -15.31
N ARG A 174 3.29 1.59 -15.22
CA ARG A 174 4.38 0.84 -14.57
C ARG A 174 4.15 0.66 -13.08
N SER A 175 3.66 1.69 -12.39
CA SER A 175 3.27 1.61 -10.99
C SER A 175 2.13 0.61 -10.78
N ASN A 176 1.12 0.59 -11.65
CA ASN A 176 0.03 -0.38 -11.59
C ASN A 176 0.51 -1.81 -11.86
N ASP A 177 1.35 -2.02 -12.88
CA ASP A 177 1.85 -3.36 -13.22
C ASP A 177 2.59 -4.01 -12.03
N VAL A 178 3.37 -3.21 -11.30
CA VAL A 178 4.11 -3.63 -10.12
C VAL A 178 3.22 -3.69 -8.87
N GLY A 179 2.37 -2.68 -8.65
CA GLY A 179 1.68 -2.45 -7.38
C GLY A 179 0.28 -3.05 -7.27
N ARG A 180 -0.43 -3.33 -8.38
CA ARG A 180 -1.85 -3.70 -8.36
C ARG A 180 -2.13 -4.96 -7.54
N TRP A 181 -1.25 -5.96 -7.61
CA TRP A 181 -1.40 -7.21 -6.86
C TRP A 181 -1.13 -7.01 -5.37
N VAL A 182 -0.16 -6.16 -5.04
CA VAL A 182 0.18 -5.82 -3.66
C VAL A 182 -0.95 -5.03 -3.02
N ILE A 183 -1.51 -4.04 -3.73
CA ILE A 183 -2.67 -3.27 -3.29
C ILE A 183 -3.90 -4.17 -3.11
N GLY A 184 -4.18 -5.04 -4.09
CA GLY A 184 -5.31 -5.98 -4.02
C GLY A 184 -5.19 -6.94 -2.84
N THR A 185 -4.03 -7.58 -2.67
CA THR A 185 -3.76 -8.49 -1.56
C THR A 185 -3.81 -7.73 -0.23
N GLY A 186 -3.22 -6.53 -0.18
CA GLY A 186 -3.23 -5.67 1.00
C GLY A 186 -4.65 -5.33 1.46
N LEU A 187 -5.54 -4.94 0.54
CA LEU A 187 -6.94 -4.68 0.88
C LEU A 187 -7.67 -5.92 1.41
N VAL A 188 -7.38 -7.10 0.87
CA VAL A 188 -7.94 -8.35 1.40
C VAL A 188 -7.44 -8.59 2.83
N VAL A 189 -6.14 -8.41 3.10
CA VAL A 189 -5.56 -8.55 4.44
C VAL A 189 -6.17 -7.56 5.42
N ILE A 190 -6.29 -6.28 5.03
CA ILE A 190 -6.91 -5.24 5.85
C ILE A 190 -8.37 -5.61 6.16
N SER A 191 -9.12 -6.09 5.17
CA SER A 191 -10.51 -6.49 5.32
C SER A 191 -10.67 -7.65 6.32
N ILE A 192 -9.83 -8.69 6.19
CA ILE A 192 -9.82 -9.82 7.12
C ILE A 192 -9.48 -9.34 8.53
N GLN A 193 -8.43 -8.51 8.68
CA GLN A 193 -8.04 -7.99 9.98
C GLN A 193 -9.13 -7.14 10.64
N PHE A 194 -9.83 -6.31 9.88
CA PHE A 194 -10.95 -5.52 10.39
C PHE A 194 -12.05 -6.42 10.97
N VAL A 195 -12.57 -7.35 10.16
CA VAL A 195 -13.66 -8.25 10.57
C VAL A 195 -13.25 -9.12 11.77
N VAL A 196 -12.04 -9.68 11.75
CA VAL A 196 -11.51 -10.48 12.85
C VAL A 196 -11.33 -9.63 14.10
N SER A 197 -10.85 -8.39 13.97
CA SER A 197 -10.65 -7.46 15.09
C SER A 197 -11.96 -7.09 15.78
N VAL A 198 -13.01 -6.79 15.02
CA VAL A 198 -14.35 -6.55 15.58
C VAL A 198 -14.85 -7.78 16.33
N ASN A 199 -14.74 -8.97 15.74
CA ASN A 199 -15.17 -10.20 16.38
C ASN A 199 -14.38 -10.52 17.66
N VAL A 200 -13.05 -10.38 17.62
CA VAL A 200 -12.18 -10.60 18.77
C VAL A 200 -12.52 -9.64 19.91
N SER A 201 -12.69 -8.37 19.59
CA SER A 201 -13.01 -7.32 20.58
C SER A 201 -14.32 -7.58 21.29
N LEU A 202 -15.33 -8.14 20.59
CA LEU A 202 -16.65 -8.40 21.16
C LEU A 202 -16.78 -9.77 21.84
N LYS A 203 -16.32 -10.87 21.21
CA LYS A 203 -16.50 -12.23 21.74
C LYS A 203 -15.46 -12.66 22.77
N PHE A 204 -14.26 -12.11 22.72
CA PHE A 204 -13.13 -12.54 23.54
C PHE A 204 -12.75 -11.52 24.62
N ARG A 205 -13.65 -10.58 24.94
CA ARG A 205 -13.48 -9.65 26.05
C ARG A 205 -13.17 -10.40 27.35
N GLY A 206 -12.03 -10.08 27.96
CA GLY A 206 -11.56 -10.70 29.20
C GLY A 206 -10.95 -12.10 29.05
N LYS A 207 -10.88 -12.66 27.83
CA LYS A 207 -10.30 -14.00 27.55
C LYS A 207 -8.91 -13.95 26.91
N MET A 208 -8.47 -12.78 26.46
CA MET A 208 -7.16 -12.57 25.82
C MET A 208 -6.24 -11.71 26.71
N PRO A 209 -4.91 -11.84 26.56
CA PRO A 209 -3.97 -10.92 27.19
C PRO A 209 -4.31 -9.47 26.85
N LEU A 210 -4.31 -8.58 27.86
CA LEU A 210 -4.72 -7.18 27.71
C LEU A 210 -3.97 -6.48 26.57
N MET A 211 -2.67 -6.73 26.44
CA MET A 211 -1.85 -6.12 25.39
C MET A 211 -2.31 -6.53 23.98
N VAL A 212 -2.60 -7.81 23.76
CA VAL A 212 -3.11 -8.31 22.47
C VAL A 212 -4.49 -7.73 22.18
N TYR A 213 -5.36 -7.68 23.21
CA TYR A 213 -6.70 -7.13 23.13
C TYR A 213 -6.71 -5.62 22.79
N VAL A 214 -5.68 -4.86 23.17
CA VAL A 214 -5.56 -3.43 22.87
C VAL A 214 -4.83 -3.17 21.55
N MET A 215 -3.68 -3.83 21.33
CA MET A 215 -2.83 -3.56 20.16
C MET A 215 -3.46 -4.04 18.86
N PHE A 216 -4.22 -5.14 18.88
CA PHE A 216 -4.82 -5.69 17.67
C PHE A 216 -5.90 -4.76 17.07
N PRO A 217 -6.86 -4.22 17.85
CA PRO A 217 -7.77 -3.19 17.36
C PRO A 217 -7.08 -1.90 16.92
N LEU A 218 -6.03 -1.46 17.61
CA LEU A 218 -5.27 -0.27 17.20
C LEU A 218 -4.59 -0.46 15.83
N ALA A 219 -3.92 -1.60 15.62
CA ALA A 219 -3.31 -1.94 14.34
C ALA A 219 -4.35 -2.07 13.22
N ALA A 220 -5.47 -2.75 13.49
CA ALA A 220 -6.58 -2.85 12.54
C ALA A 220 -7.17 -1.48 12.20
N GLY A 221 -7.35 -0.60 13.19
CA GLY A 221 -7.82 0.78 12.99
C GLY A 221 -6.87 1.59 12.10
N LEU A 222 -5.56 1.47 12.31
CA LEU A 222 -4.58 2.13 11.44
C LEU A 222 -4.66 1.61 10.00
N LEU A 223 -4.79 0.30 9.82
CA LEU A 223 -4.98 -0.31 8.51
C LEU A 223 -6.30 0.10 7.83
N VAL A 224 -7.37 0.32 8.59
CA VAL A 224 -8.60 0.92 8.07
C VAL A 224 -8.32 2.32 7.52
N VAL A 225 -7.56 3.14 8.25
CA VAL A 225 -7.15 4.47 7.75
C VAL A 225 -6.35 4.33 6.45
N VAL A 226 -5.43 3.35 6.36
CA VAL A 226 -4.70 3.06 5.12
C VAL A 226 -5.66 2.78 3.96
N ALA A 227 -6.63 1.87 4.15
CA ALA A 227 -7.59 1.55 3.11
C ALA A 227 -8.44 2.77 2.71
N VAL A 228 -8.90 3.57 3.67
CA VAL A 228 -9.66 4.80 3.43
C VAL A 228 -8.85 5.77 2.57
N VAL A 229 -7.59 6.01 2.92
CA VAL A 229 -6.70 6.90 2.18
C VAL A 229 -6.47 6.33 0.77
N LEU A 230 -6.11 5.06 0.64
CA LEU A 230 -5.84 4.41 -0.64
C LEU A 230 -7.02 4.47 -1.61
N VAL A 231 -8.20 4.07 -1.15
CA VAL A 231 -9.41 4.04 -1.98
C VAL A 231 -9.86 5.47 -2.32
N SER A 232 -9.85 6.38 -1.35
CA SER A 232 -10.32 7.76 -1.56
C SER A 232 -9.43 8.53 -2.55
N PHE A 233 -8.12 8.42 -2.39
CA PHE A 233 -7.18 9.09 -3.29
C PHE A 233 -7.10 8.40 -4.65
N GLY A 234 -7.14 7.06 -4.71
CA GLY A 234 -7.25 6.33 -5.97
C GLY A 234 -8.49 6.71 -6.78
N GLY A 235 -9.65 6.84 -6.12
CA GLY A 235 -10.88 7.31 -6.75
C GLY A 235 -10.81 8.77 -7.22
N ARG A 236 -10.13 9.65 -6.46
CA ARG A 236 -9.86 11.03 -6.88
C ARG A 236 -8.93 11.10 -8.09
N GLU A 237 -7.89 10.28 -8.12
CA GLU A 237 -6.95 10.19 -9.24
C GLU A 237 -7.67 9.80 -10.53
N MET A 238 -8.49 8.75 -10.47
CA MET A 238 -9.32 8.32 -11.60
C MET A 238 -10.29 9.44 -12.05
N THR A 239 -10.93 10.13 -11.10
CA THR A 239 -11.85 11.24 -11.42
C THR A 239 -11.12 12.39 -12.12
N ARG A 240 -9.95 12.79 -11.62
CA ARG A 240 -9.09 13.83 -12.24
C ARG A 240 -8.62 13.42 -13.62
N SER A 241 -8.19 12.17 -13.79
CA SER A 241 -7.76 11.65 -15.08
C SER A 241 -8.91 11.68 -16.10
N LYS A 242 -10.12 11.26 -15.71
CA LYS A 242 -11.32 11.36 -16.54
C LYS A 242 -11.63 12.81 -16.94
N MET A 243 -11.53 13.76 -16.01
CA MET A 243 -11.75 15.19 -16.29
C MET A 243 -10.70 15.75 -17.27
N TYR A 244 -9.43 15.38 -17.11
CA TYR A 244 -8.36 15.78 -18.02
C TYR A 244 -8.59 15.26 -19.45
N VAL A 245 -8.93 13.96 -19.59
CA VAL A 245 -9.26 13.35 -20.87
C VAL A 245 -10.49 14.01 -21.51
N ALA A 246 -11.49 14.40 -20.72
CA ALA A 246 -12.67 15.12 -21.20
C ALA A 246 -12.34 16.54 -21.66
N LYS A 247 -11.51 17.29 -20.91
CA LYS A 247 -11.00 18.61 -21.32
C LYS A 247 -10.23 18.53 -22.64
N TRP A 248 -9.40 17.49 -22.80
CA TRP A 248 -8.73 17.20 -24.05
C TRP A 248 -9.71 16.90 -25.18
N SER A 249 -10.75 16.08 -24.92
CA SER A 249 -11.79 15.79 -25.90
C SER A 249 -12.47 17.07 -26.40
N ALA A 250 -12.78 17.99 -25.49
CA ALA A 250 -13.43 19.25 -25.82
C ALA A 250 -12.52 20.08 -26.73
N LEU A 251 -11.25 20.25 -26.36
CA LEU A 251 -10.26 21.01 -27.15
C LEU A 251 -10.03 20.39 -28.53
N ALA A 252 -9.85 19.07 -28.64
CA ALA A 252 -9.68 18.39 -29.92
C ALA A 252 -10.92 18.50 -30.83
N LYS A 253 -12.11 18.70 -30.25
CA LYS A 253 -13.37 18.90 -30.99
C LYS A 253 -13.63 20.37 -31.35
N SER A 254 -13.25 21.31 -30.47
CA SER A 254 -13.53 22.75 -30.56
C SER A 254 -12.41 23.61 -31.14
N GLY A 255 -11.17 23.11 -31.16
CA GLY A 255 -10.05 23.76 -31.83
C GLY A 255 -10.24 23.72 -33.34
N GLY A 256 -10.87 24.76 -33.90
CA GLY A 256 -10.77 25.06 -35.34
C GLY A 256 -9.29 25.28 -35.69
N GLU A 257 -8.76 24.86 -36.82
CA GLU A 257 -9.32 24.88 -38.18
C GLU A 257 -9.42 23.45 -38.77
N GLY A 258 -10.33 23.23 -39.72
CA GLY A 258 -10.41 21.95 -40.43
C GLY A 258 -9.08 21.61 -41.13
N GLY A 259 -8.60 20.37 -41.01
CA GLY A 259 -7.34 19.94 -41.64
C GLY A 259 -6.75 18.66 -41.04
N GLU A 260 -5.53 18.30 -41.45
CA GLU A 260 -4.78 17.15 -40.92
C GLU A 260 -4.43 17.30 -39.44
N GLY A 261 -4.19 18.53 -38.96
CA GLY A 261 -3.91 18.83 -37.54
C GLY A 261 -5.04 18.39 -36.62
N ARG A 262 -6.30 18.70 -36.98
CA ARG A 262 -7.49 18.24 -36.24
C ARG A 262 -7.64 16.72 -36.28
N LYS A 263 -7.40 16.08 -37.43
CA LYS A 263 -7.41 14.60 -37.54
C LYS A 263 -6.32 13.95 -36.69
N TYR A 264 -5.16 14.60 -36.55
CA TYR A 264 -4.09 14.17 -35.66
C TYR A 264 -4.49 14.30 -34.19
N GLU A 265 -5.01 15.46 -33.76
CA GLU A 265 -5.46 15.66 -32.37
C GLU A 265 -6.59 14.72 -31.96
N ILE A 266 -7.56 14.45 -32.85
CA ILE A 266 -8.62 13.48 -32.60
C ILE A 266 -8.04 12.05 -32.46
N ARG A 267 -7.06 11.67 -33.29
CA ARG A 267 -6.40 10.36 -33.18
C ARG A 267 -5.61 10.24 -31.87
N VAL A 268 -4.92 11.30 -31.47
CA VAL A 268 -4.20 11.39 -30.20
C VAL A 268 -5.16 11.26 -29.03
N TRP A 269 -6.26 12.03 -29.04
CA TRP A 269 -7.28 11.95 -28.00
C TRP A 269 -7.88 10.55 -27.86
N ARG A 270 -8.21 9.88 -28.99
CA ARG A 270 -8.73 8.50 -28.96
C ARG A 270 -7.76 7.50 -28.34
N ALA A 271 -6.46 7.77 -28.42
CA ALA A 271 -5.41 6.94 -27.81
C ALA A 271 -5.13 7.27 -26.33
N VAL A 272 -5.69 8.37 -25.82
CA VAL A 272 -5.57 8.81 -24.43
C VAL A 272 -6.72 8.21 -23.62
N GLN A 273 -6.38 7.29 -22.72
CA GLN A 273 -7.33 6.63 -21.82
C GLN A 273 -7.13 7.14 -20.39
N PRO A 274 -8.20 7.32 -19.60
CA PRO A 274 -8.08 7.64 -18.19
C PRO A 274 -7.23 6.60 -17.47
N VAL A 275 -6.40 7.08 -16.55
CA VAL A 275 -5.54 6.27 -15.70
C VAL A 275 -5.98 6.44 -14.25
N GLY A 276 -5.97 5.34 -13.51
CA GLY A 276 -6.20 5.35 -12.07
C GLY A 276 -5.47 4.18 -11.42
N VAL A 277 -5.57 4.10 -10.10
CA VAL A 277 -4.91 3.05 -9.32
C VAL A 277 -5.65 1.72 -9.52
N GLU A 278 -4.97 0.73 -10.06
CA GLU A 278 -5.48 -0.63 -10.29
C GLU A 278 -5.36 -1.51 -9.04
N VAL A 279 -6.31 -2.42 -8.88
CA VAL A 279 -6.45 -3.31 -7.72
C VAL A 279 -6.60 -4.74 -8.20
N GLY A 280 -5.48 -5.46 -8.30
CA GLY A 280 -5.42 -6.82 -8.81
C GLY A 280 -6.21 -6.99 -10.11
N SER A 281 -7.18 -7.90 -10.11
CA SER A 281 -8.13 -8.13 -11.21
C SER A 281 -9.46 -7.38 -11.06
N PHE A 282 -9.65 -6.58 -10.00
CA PHE A 282 -10.90 -5.89 -9.69
C PHE A 282 -11.09 -4.57 -10.46
N GLY A 283 -10.06 -4.11 -11.17
CA GLY A 283 -10.08 -2.86 -11.91
C GLY A 283 -9.55 -1.69 -11.08
N CYS A 284 -10.03 -0.48 -11.36
CA CYS A 284 -9.57 0.74 -10.70
C CYS A 284 -10.52 1.21 -9.60
N PHE A 285 -9.99 1.93 -8.61
CA PHE A 285 -10.85 2.57 -7.60
C PHE A 285 -11.77 3.63 -8.22
N GLU A 286 -13.05 3.55 -7.85
CA GLU A 286 -14.04 4.58 -8.12
C GLU A 286 -14.31 5.40 -6.86
N LYS A 287 -14.93 6.58 -7.03
CA LYS A 287 -15.27 7.46 -5.90
C LYS A 287 -16.14 6.76 -4.84
N MET A 288 -17.00 5.85 -5.27
CA MET A 288 -17.93 5.12 -4.39
C MET A 288 -17.35 3.83 -3.82
N SER A 289 -16.16 3.39 -4.27
CA SER A 289 -15.57 2.10 -3.84
C SER A 289 -15.37 2.02 -2.33
N ILE A 290 -15.16 3.15 -1.64
CA ILE A 290 -15.01 3.16 -0.18
C ILE A 290 -16.30 2.80 0.55
N LEU A 291 -17.45 3.25 0.04
CA LEU A 291 -18.75 2.94 0.64
C LEU A 291 -19.07 1.46 0.48
N SER A 292 -18.83 0.91 -0.71
CA SER A 292 -18.98 -0.53 -0.98
C SER A 292 -18.06 -1.39 -0.11
N LEU A 293 -16.83 -0.91 0.15
CA LEU A 293 -15.90 -1.61 1.06
C LEU A 293 -16.43 -1.64 2.49
N PHE A 294 -16.92 -0.51 3.01
CA PHE A 294 -17.49 -0.43 4.36
C PHE A 294 -18.77 -1.26 4.51
N GLU A 295 -19.63 -1.28 3.50
CA GLU A 295 -20.84 -2.11 3.45
C GLU A 295 -20.46 -3.60 3.64
N VAL A 296 -19.54 -4.11 2.83
CA VAL A 296 -19.05 -5.50 2.94
C VAL A 296 -18.42 -5.76 4.30
N TRP A 297 -17.62 -4.83 4.84
CA TRP A 297 -17.00 -4.99 6.14
C TRP A 297 -18.02 -5.10 7.28
N ILE A 298 -19.07 -4.28 7.25
CA ILE A 298 -20.14 -4.29 8.24
C ILE A 298 -20.93 -5.60 8.12
N ASP A 299 -21.35 -5.97 6.91
CA ASP A 299 -22.12 -7.20 6.67
C ASP A 299 -21.37 -8.45 7.13
N GLN A 300 -20.09 -8.57 6.79
CA GLN A 300 -19.26 -9.69 7.21
C GLN A 300 -19.01 -9.69 8.73
N SER A 301 -18.85 -8.52 9.34
CA SER A 301 -18.71 -8.41 10.79
C SER A 301 -19.98 -8.84 11.51
N ILE A 302 -21.16 -8.41 11.04
CA ILE A 302 -22.46 -8.83 11.60
C ILE A 302 -22.63 -10.34 11.44
N ALA A 303 -22.42 -10.87 10.23
CA ALA A 303 -22.56 -12.29 9.95
C ALA A 303 -21.67 -13.13 10.90
N LEU A 304 -20.42 -12.73 11.08
CA LEU A 304 -19.47 -13.45 11.93
C LEU A 304 -19.77 -13.30 13.43
N LEU A 305 -20.43 -12.22 13.85
CA LEU A 305 -20.90 -12.05 15.22
C LEU A 305 -22.13 -12.90 15.54
N LEU A 306 -23.01 -13.14 14.56
CA LEU A 306 -24.23 -13.93 14.72
C LEU A 306 -24.00 -15.45 14.77
N VAL A 307 -22.87 -15.94 14.25
CA VAL A 307 -22.44 -17.35 14.33
C VAL A 307 -21.79 -17.65 15.67
#